data_AF-A0A351GJV9-F1
#
_entry.id   AF-A0A351GJV9-F1
#
_cell.length_a   1.000
_cell.length_b   1.000
_cell.length_c   1.000
_cell.angle_alpha   90.00
_cell.angle_beta   90.00
_cell.angle_gamma   90.00
#
_symmetry.space_group_name_H-M   'P 1'
#
loop_
_entity.id
_entity.type
_entity.pdbx_description
1 polymer ?
#
loop_
_entity_poly.entity_id
_entity_poly.type
_entity_poly.pdbx_seq_one_letter_code
_entity_poly.pdbx_strand_id
1 'polypeptide(L)'
;MSSISNFILTLFIAVIFASCQTSTSGEQSHDENSAIVLNQGKKWVVVPEMMHIIRSMESDINSFSGSSLEEHGALGTKLQDNLNTLTSNCTMKGQGHDELHKWLLPFLDYVKEYTKSKNTAEATRSYTQIKTSYDTVNRYFE
;
A
#
# COMPACT_ATOMS: atom_id res chain seq x y z
N MET A 1 -36.39 -75.72 -7.40
CA MET A 1 -35.38 -76.72 -7.81
C MET A 1 -34.77 -76.19 -9.09
N SER A 2 -33.49 -75.88 -9.23
CA SER A 2 -32.29 -76.08 -8.38
C SER A 2 -31.25 -75.04 -8.84
N SER A 3 -30.12 -74.70 -8.23
CA SER A 3 -29.43 -74.81 -6.93
C SER A 3 -27.97 -74.39 -7.23
N ILE A 4 -27.09 -74.20 -6.23
CA ILE A 4 -25.63 -73.93 -6.35
C ILE A 4 -25.32 -72.48 -6.83
N SER A 5 -24.67 -71.55 -6.11
CA SER A 5 -23.70 -71.51 -4.99
C SER A 5 -22.23 -71.27 -5.40
N ASN A 6 -21.68 -70.19 -4.82
CA ASN A 6 -20.28 -69.97 -4.42
C ASN A 6 -19.14 -69.62 -5.43
N PHE A 7 -18.66 -68.38 -5.26
CA PHE A 7 -17.30 -68.02 -4.75
C PHE A 7 -16.16 -67.72 -5.77
N ILE A 8 -15.20 -66.89 -5.29
CA ILE A 8 -13.80 -66.66 -5.76
C ILE A 8 -13.50 -65.55 -6.80
N LEU A 9 -12.72 -64.53 -6.33
CA LEU A 9 -11.72 -63.65 -7.02
C LEU A 9 -12.18 -62.88 -8.30
N THR A 10 -11.69 -61.72 -8.75
CA THR A 10 -10.47 -60.89 -8.55
C THR A 10 -10.79 -59.46 -9.11
N LEU A 11 -10.04 -58.36 -8.98
CA LEU A 11 -8.78 -57.97 -8.32
C LEU A 11 -8.81 -56.43 -8.03
N PHE A 12 -8.04 -55.98 -7.02
CA PHE A 12 -7.46 -54.64 -6.76
C PHE A 12 -7.85 -53.44 -7.67
N ILE A 13 -8.21 -52.31 -7.04
CA ILE A 13 -7.49 -51.04 -7.27
C ILE A 13 -7.13 -50.46 -5.89
N ALA A 14 -5.88 -50.05 -5.72
CA ALA A 14 -5.35 -49.57 -4.45
C ALA A 14 -5.89 -48.16 -4.11
N VAL A 15 -6.35 -47.98 -2.87
CA VAL A 15 -6.58 -46.64 -2.31
C VAL A 15 -5.20 -46.02 -2.06
N ILE A 16 -4.83 -45.07 -2.91
CA ILE A 16 -3.58 -44.30 -2.77
C ILE A 16 -3.71 -43.43 -1.52
N PHE A 17 -2.95 -43.75 -0.47
CA PHE A 17 -2.90 -42.94 0.73
C PHE A 17 -2.34 -41.55 0.43
N ALA A 18 -3.00 -40.53 1.00
CA ALA A 18 -2.67 -39.14 0.73
C ALA A 18 -1.24 -38.77 1.17
N SER A 19 -0.51 -38.12 0.27
CA SER A 19 0.66 -37.31 0.61
C SER A 19 0.47 -35.89 0.08
N CYS A 20 -0.24 -35.08 0.86
CA CYS A 20 -0.23 -33.62 0.70
C CYS A 20 1.07 -33.08 1.29
N GLN A 21 2.16 -33.13 0.53
CA GLN A 21 3.29 -32.22 0.74
C GLN A 21 2.99 -30.90 0.04
N THR A 22 2.10 -30.11 0.62
CA THR A 22 2.00 -28.69 0.26
C THR A 22 3.11 -27.95 0.99
N SER A 23 4.29 -27.96 0.38
CA SER A 23 5.30 -26.93 0.63
C SER A 23 4.75 -25.62 0.08
N THR A 24 3.97 -24.90 0.87
CA THR A 24 3.68 -23.49 0.59
C THR A 24 5.00 -22.75 0.68
N SER A 25 5.64 -22.59 -0.49
CA SER A 25 6.66 -21.57 -0.67
C SER A 25 6.06 -20.25 -0.19
N GLY A 26 6.80 -19.54 0.66
CA GLY A 26 6.43 -18.20 1.10
C GLY A 26 6.60 -17.23 -0.06
N GLU A 27 5.71 -17.32 -1.06
CA GLU A 27 5.60 -16.34 -2.13
C GLU A 27 5.03 -15.07 -1.51
N GLN A 28 5.93 -14.22 -1.01
CA GLN A 28 5.60 -12.85 -0.62
C GLN A 28 5.31 -12.07 -1.90
N SER A 29 4.11 -12.27 -2.46
CA SER A 29 3.53 -11.34 -3.42
C SER A 29 3.39 -10.00 -2.70
N HIS A 30 4.31 -9.08 -2.98
CA HIS A 30 4.13 -7.67 -2.67
C HIS A 30 2.96 -7.17 -3.54
N ASP A 31 1.74 -7.36 -3.05
CA ASP A 31 0.53 -6.76 -3.58
C ASP A 31 0.58 -5.25 -3.25
N GLU A 32 1.35 -4.51 -4.08
CA GLU A 32 1.59 -3.07 -3.93
C GLU A 32 0.33 -2.20 -4.09
N ASN A 33 -0.83 -2.82 -4.28
CA ASN A 33 -2.14 -2.17 -4.34
C ASN A 33 -3.20 -2.88 -3.47
N SER A 34 -2.80 -3.47 -2.34
CA SER A 34 -3.75 -3.91 -1.33
C SER A 34 -4.42 -2.70 -0.66
N ALA A 35 -5.76 -2.72 -0.54
CA ALA A 35 -6.49 -1.61 0.05
C ALA A 35 -6.13 -1.39 1.53
N ILE A 36 -6.18 -0.13 1.98
CA ILE A 36 -5.96 0.21 3.39
C ILE A 36 -7.18 -0.16 4.23
N VAL A 37 -6.95 -0.82 5.35
CA VAL A 37 -8.01 -1.24 6.29
C VAL A 37 -7.96 -0.46 7.60
N LEU A 38 -9.09 -0.35 8.30
CA LEU A 38 -9.17 0.25 9.63
C LEU A 38 -8.71 -0.74 10.71
N ASN A 39 -8.08 -0.22 11.77
CA ASN A 39 -7.73 -0.95 12.98
C ASN A 39 -9.01 -1.28 13.77
N GLN A 40 -9.65 -2.41 13.47
CA GLN A 40 -10.91 -2.83 14.11
C GLN A 40 -12.01 -1.75 14.06
N GLY A 41 -12.10 -1.03 12.93
CA GLY A 41 -13.02 0.09 12.74
C GLY A 41 -12.52 1.45 13.25
N LYS A 42 -11.33 1.51 13.85
CA LYS A 42 -10.64 2.75 14.25
C LYS A 42 -9.53 3.11 13.27
N LYS A 43 -9.04 4.34 13.37
CA LYS A 43 -7.85 4.80 12.65
C LYS A 43 -6.57 4.18 13.22
N TRP A 44 -5.52 4.23 12.42
CA TRP A 44 -4.16 3.91 12.85
C TRP A 44 -3.51 5.15 13.46
N VAL A 45 -3.04 5.00 14.69
CA VAL A 45 -2.27 6.05 15.37
C VAL A 45 -0.88 6.11 14.76
N VAL A 46 -0.51 7.29 14.24
CA VAL A 46 0.85 7.63 13.79
C VAL A 46 1.55 8.36 14.93
N VAL A 47 2.87 8.13 15.10
CA VAL A 47 3.61 8.83 16.16
C VAL A 47 3.59 10.36 15.90
N PRO A 48 3.43 11.22 16.93
CA PRO A 48 3.13 12.65 16.73
C PRO A 48 4.12 13.40 15.83
N GLU A 49 5.40 13.05 15.87
CA GLU A 49 6.46 13.61 15.01
C GLU A 49 6.22 13.32 13.53
N MET A 50 5.93 12.06 13.18
CA MET A 50 5.61 11.66 11.81
C MET A 50 4.29 12.28 11.33
N MET A 51 3.27 12.31 12.18
CA MET A 51 1.99 12.96 11.86
C MET A 51 2.19 14.47 11.63
N HIS A 52 3.02 15.15 12.43
CA HIS A 52 3.36 16.56 12.20
C HIS A 52 3.99 16.81 10.82
N ILE A 53 4.90 15.96 10.36
CA ILE A 53 5.50 16.06 9.01
C ILE A 53 4.43 15.88 7.93
N ILE A 54 3.54 14.89 8.08
CA ILE A 54 2.41 14.65 7.15
C ILE A 54 1.47 15.88 7.09
N ARG A 55 1.13 16.47 8.24
CA ARG A 55 0.26 17.66 8.32
C ARG A 55 0.93 18.93 7.78
N SER A 56 2.25 19.05 7.93
CA SER A 56 3.05 20.14 7.34
C SER A 56 2.95 20.10 5.80
N MET A 57 3.17 18.92 5.20
CA MET A 57 3.01 18.73 3.75
C MET A 57 1.57 19.01 3.28
N GLU A 58 0.56 18.52 4.01
CA GLU A 58 -0.86 18.79 3.70
C GLU A 58 -1.18 20.29 3.72
N SER A 59 -0.66 21.02 4.72
CA SER A 59 -0.80 22.47 4.83
C SER A 59 -0.13 23.20 3.67
N ASP A 60 1.06 22.77 3.25
CA ASP A 60 1.76 23.33 2.09
C ASP A 60 0.96 23.13 0.80
N ILE A 61 0.41 21.93 0.59
CA ILE A 61 -0.42 21.60 -0.59
C ILE A 61 -1.71 22.41 -0.61
N ASN A 62 -2.35 22.60 0.55
CA ASN A 62 -3.62 23.32 0.66
C ASN A 62 -3.47 24.85 0.63
N SER A 63 -2.31 25.38 1.00
CA SER A 63 -1.98 26.82 0.90
C SER A 63 -1.36 27.21 -0.45
N PHE A 64 -0.92 26.23 -1.25
CA PHE A 64 -0.34 26.47 -2.57
C PHE A 64 -1.33 27.13 -3.53
N SER A 65 -0.91 28.27 -4.09
CA SER A 65 -1.66 29.08 -5.07
C SER A 65 -0.85 29.42 -6.32
N GLY A 66 0.34 28.85 -6.47
CA GLY A 66 1.21 29.05 -7.64
C GLY A 66 0.63 28.40 -8.91
N SER A 67 1.15 28.82 -10.06
CA SER A 67 0.68 28.34 -11.37
C SER A 67 1.80 28.17 -12.41
N SER A 68 2.97 28.74 -12.17
CA SER A 68 4.16 28.50 -12.98
C SER A 68 4.81 27.16 -12.63
N LEU A 69 5.55 26.60 -13.60
CA LEU A 69 6.35 25.40 -13.38
C LEU A 69 7.40 25.58 -12.27
N GLU A 70 7.93 26.80 -12.11
CA GLU A 70 8.91 27.15 -11.07
C GLU A 70 8.30 27.06 -9.66
N GLU A 71 7.13 27.66 -9.44
CA GLU A 71 6.41 27.56 -8.16
C GLU A 71 6.02 26.11 -7.83
N HIS A 72 5.55 25.36 -8.84
CA HIS A 72 5.28 23.93 -8.68
C HIS A 72 6.55 23.16 -8.29
N GLY A 73 7.68 23.43 -8.94
CA GLY A 73 8.98 22.83 -8.63
C GLY A 73 9.46 23.17 -7.21
N ALA A 74 9.27 24.41 -6.76
CA ALA A 74 9.60 24.82 -5.39
C ALA A 74 8.78 24.05 -4.34
N LEU A 75 7.47 23.88 -4.55
CA LEU A 75 6.65 23.01 -3.69
C LEU A 75 7.11 21.56 -3.79
N GLY A 76 7.44 21.07 -4.98
CA GLY A 76 7.90 19.70 -5.21
C GLY A 76 9.15 19.35 -4.41
N THR A 77 10.16 20.23 -4.42
CA THR A 77 11.36 20.09 -3.59
C THR A 77 11.01 20.04 -2.11
N LYS A 78 10.15 20.94 -1.62
CA LYS A 78 9.73 20.97 -0.21
C LYS A 78 9.01 19.68 0.21
N LEU A 79 8.16 19.12 -0.65
CA LEU A 79 7.51 17.82 -0.41
C LEU A 79 8.52 16.67 -0.41
N GLN A 80 9.50 16.68 -1.32
CA GLN A 80 10.56 15.67 -1.37
C GLN A 80 11.44 15.69 -0.10
N ASP A 81 11.81 16.86 0.41
CA ASP A 81 12.60 17.01 1.63
C ASP A 81 11.83 16.54 2.88
N ASN A 82 10.54 16.88 2.97
CA ASN A 82 9.66 16.35 4.01
C ASN A 82 9.49 14.82 3.91
N LEU A 83 9.42 14.24 2.71
CA LEU A 83 9.37 12.78 2.51
C LEU A 83 10.68 12.08 2.89
N ASN A 84 11.83 12.67 2.55
CA ASN A 84 13.13 12.19 3.00
C ASN A 84 13.20 12.18 4.54
N THR A 85 12.64 13.20 5.18
CA THR A 85 12.56 13.31 6.65
C THR A 85 11.60 12.27 7.25
N LEU A 86 10.41 12.10 6.66
CA LEU A 86 9.39 11.14 7.12
C LEU A 86 9.89 9.69 7.04
N THR A 87 10.54 9.32 5.93
CA THR A 87 11.08 7.98 5.71
C THR A 87 12.30 7.69 6.59
N SER A 88 13.20 8.67 6.78
CA SER A 88 14.40 8.50 7.62
C SER A 88 14.09 8.37 9.11
N ASN A 89 12.98 8.96 9.58
CA ASN A 89 12.58 8.93 11.00
C ASN A 89 11.45 7.92 11.29
N CYS A 90 11.21 6.96 10.39
CA CYS A 90 10.18 5.94 10.60
C CYS A 90 10.57 4.98 11.74
N THR A 91 9.92 5.14 12.89
CA THR A 91 10.10 4.27 14.09
C THR A 91 8.93 3.31 14.31
N MET A 92 7.85 3.43 13.53
CA MET A 92 6.66 2.59 13.60
C MET A 92 6.95 1.15 13.16
N LYS A 93 6.21 0.18 13.73
CA LYS A 93 6.31 -1.26 13.41
C LYS A 93 4.96 -1.95 13.49
N GLY A 94 4.83 -3.09 12.81
CA GLY A 94 3.60 -3.88 12.77
C GLY A 94 2.53 -3.24 11.87
N GLN A 95 1.28 -3.74 11.97
CA GLN A 95 0.27 -3.46 10.96
C GLN A 95 0.04 -1.96 10.67
N GLY A 96 0.06 -1.07 11.66
CA GLY A 96 -0.09 0.38 11.41
C GLY A 96 1.01 1.02 10.55
N HIS A 97 2.23 0.47 10.60
CA HIS A 97 3.33 0.83 9.69
C HIS A 97 3.07 0.29 8.29
N ASP A 98 2.63 -0.96 8.18
CA ASP A 98 2.38 -1.63 6.89
C ASP A 98 1.21 -0.97 6.15
N GLU A 99 0.14 -0.59 6.87
CA GLU A 99 -0.97 0.19 6.33
C GLU A 99 -0.55 1.61 5.93
N LEU A 100 0.34 2.28 6.69
CA LEU A 100 0.87 3.60 6.31
C LEU A 100 1.74 3.51 5.05
N HIS A 101 2.52 2.44 4.89
CA HIS A 101 3.32 2.17 3.69
C HIS A 101 2.48 2.00 2.43
N LYS A 102 1.28 1.42 2.50
CA LYS A 102 0.35 1.35 1.36
C LYS A 102 -0.08 2.72 0.84
N TRP A 103 -0.17 3.74 1.70
CA TRP A 103 -0.38 5.12 1.26
C TRP A 103 0.93 5.77 0.80
N LEU A 104 2.01 5.58 1.54
CA LEU A 104 3.28 6.26 1.30
C LEU A 104 3.93 5.84 -0.03
N LEU A 105 3.80 4.58 -0.44
CA LEU A 105 4.41 4.06 -1.67
C LEU A 105 3.93 4.79 -2.94
N PRO A 106 2.61 4.86 -3.27
CA PRO A 106 2.14 5.66 -4.39
C PRO A 106 2.37 7.17 -4.19
N PHE A 107 2.36 7.67 -2.94
CA PHE A 107 2.62 9.08 -2.66
C PHE A 107 4.06 9.50 -3.04
N LEU A 108 5.05 8.64 -2.77
CA LEU A 108 6.44 8.85 -3.19
C LEU A 108 6.55 8.97 -4.71
N ASP A 109 5.84 8.12 -5.47
CA ASP A 109 5.81 8.21 -6.93
C ASP A 109 5.11 9.48 -7.42
N TYR A 110 3.99 9.91 -6.82
CA TYR A 110 3.33 11.16 -7.19
C TYR A 110 4.24 12.39 -6.99
N VAL A 111 5.01 12.45 -5.88
CA VAL A 111 5.98 13.54 -5.65
C VAL A 111 7.19 13.44 -6.60
N LYS A 112 7.64 12.22 -6.93
CA LYS A 112 8.70 11.96 -7.91
C LYS A 112 8.29 12.31 -9.35
N GLU A 113 7.03 12.16 -9.73
CA GLU A 113 6.49 12.66 -11.00
C GLU A 113 6.37 14.19 -10.98
N TYR A 114 5.85 14.74 -9.89
CA TYR A 114 5.66 16.18 -9.71
C TYR A 114 6.99 16.96 -9.81
N THR A 115 8.03 16.50 -9.11
CA THR A 115 9.39 17.07 -9.16
C THR A 115 10.08 16.90 -10.53
N LYS A 116 9.63 15.97 -11.37
CA LYS A 116 10.17 15.71 -12.71
C LYS A 116 9.32 16.27 -13.85
N SER A 117 8.24 16.98 -13.52
CA SER A 117 7.32 17.56 -14.49
C SER A 117 8.03 18.57 -15.38
N LYS A 118 7.81 18.49 -16.69
CA LYS A 118 8.46 19.31 -17.72
C LYS A 118 7.65 20.52 -18.14
N ASN A 119 6.41 20.61 -17.68
CA ASN A 119 5.45 21.66 -17.99
C ASN A 119 4.36 21.73 -16.90
N THR A 120 3.64 22.84 -16.84
CA THR A 120 2.57 23.07 -15.85
C THR A 120 1.46 22.03 -15.91
N ALA A 121 1.17 21.41 -17.08
CA ALA A 121 0.10 20.42 -17.18
C ALA A 121 0.47 19.08 -16.49
N GLU A 122 1.70 18.61 -16.67
CA GLU A 122 2.27 17.49 -15.90
C GLU A 122 2.26 17.81 -14.40
N ALA A 123 2.77 18.99 -14.02
CA ALA A 123 2.84 19.42 -12.63
C ALA A 123 1.44 19.48 -11.97
N THR A 124 0.45 20.06 -12.66
CA THR A 124 -0.94 20.14 -12.18
C THR A 124 -1.57 18.75 -12.01
N ARG A 125 -1.28 17.82 -12.93
CA ARG A 125 -1.75 16.44 -12.84
C ARG A 125 -1.19 15.72 -11.61
N SER A 126 0.11 15.78 -11.37
CA SER A 126 0.71 15.11 -10.21
C SER A 126 0.36 15.83 -8.89
N TYR A 127 0.29 17.17 -8.87
CA TYR A 127 -0.26 17.94 -7.73
C TYR A 127 -1.68 17.49 -7.36
N THR A 128 -2.55 17.23 -8.35
CA THR A 128 -3.91 16.75 -8.10
C THR A 128 -3.92 15.35 -7.46
N GLN A 129 -3.03 14.44 -7.89
CA GLN A 129 -2.88 13.10 -7.29
C GLN A 129 -2.36 13.20 -5.85
N ILE A 130 -1.30 13.99 -5.62
CA ILE A 130 -0.75 14.33 -4.30
C ILE A 130 -1.86 14.82 -3.38
N LYS A 131 -2.63 15.83 -3.79
CA LYS A 131 -3.72 16.42 -3.01
C LYS A 131 -4.83 15.41 -2.69
N THR A 132 -5.27 14.63 -3.68
CA THR A 132 -6.31 13.61 -3.51
C THR A 132 -5.87 12.49 -2.56
N SER A 133 -4.58 12.16 -2.52
CA SER A 133 -4.08 11.10 -1.63
C SER A 133 -4.28 11.40 -0.13
N TYR A 134 -4.40 12.67 0.26
CA TYR A 134 -4.64 13.05 1.66
C TYR A 134 -6.02 12.63 2.16
N ASP A 135 -7.02 12.44 1.28
CA ASP A 135 -8.31 11.86 1.66
C ASP A 135 -8.15 10.47 2.29
N THR A 136 -7.16 9.71 1.83
CA THR A 136 -6.81 8.38 2.38
C THR A 136 -6.18 8.53 3.76
N VAL A 137 -5.17 9.39 3.93
CA VAL A 137 -4.57 9.64 5.26
C VAL A 137 -5.64 10.10 6.25
N ASN A 138 -6.49 11.04 5.83
CA ASN A 138 -7.54 11.63 6.66
C ASN A 138 -8.64 10.65 7.05
N ARG A 139 -8.86 9.61 6.25
CA ARG A 139 -9.81 8.53 6.55
C ARG A 139 -9.23 7.48 7.49
N TYR A 140 -7.97 7.07 7.29
CA TYR A 140 -7.42 5.88 7.94
C TYR A 140 -6.45 6.13 9.09
N PHE A 141 -5.93 7.36 9.25
CA PHE A 141 -4.87 7.69 10.23
C PHE A 141 -5.23 8.89 11.11
N GLU A 142 -4.66 8.91 12.33
CA GLU A 142 -4.73 9.98 13.33
C GLU A 142 -3.39 10.19 14.04
#